data_AF-A0A2V7AJF4-F1
#
_entry.id   AF-A0A2V7AJF4-F1
#
_cell.length_a   1.000
_cell.length_b   1.000
_cell.length_c   1.000
_cell.angle_alpha   90.00
_cell.angle_beta   90.00
_cell.angle_gamma   90.00
#
_symmetry.space_group_name_H-M   'P 1'
#
loop_
_entity.id
_entity.type
_entity.pdbx_description
1 polymer ?
#
loop_
_entity_poly.entity_id
_entity_poly.type
_entity_poly.pdbx_seq_one_letter_code
_entity_poly.pdbx_strand_id
1 'polypeptide(L)'
;MAIRTPATSPWLPLVLVLAALAAPLLRADHTLAQANFRVTWSVEKTGPTHVELAGVVVNESSQDALDVYVTAAAVDASGKILARGIAFVAPQIPTRRSAEFSARVPNVRGTTAFRVSVSNFRFGLGRGESP
;
A
#
# COMPACT_ATOMS: atom_id res chain seq x y z
N MET A 1 -28.97 54.62 -29.06
CA MET A 1 -29.46 54.84 -27.68
C MET A 1 -30.14 53.56 -27.22
N ALA A 2 -29.66 52.94 -26.12
CA ALA A 2 -30.13 51.72 -25.39
C ALA A 2 -30.14 50.38 -26.18
N ILE A 3 -29.18 49.45 -26.04
CA ILE A 3 -28.85 48.48 -24.96
C ILE A 3 -30.00 47.52 -24.58
N ARG A 4 -29.80 46.21 -24.87
CA ARG A 4 -30.14 45.05 -24.02
C ARG A 4 -29.64 43.73 -24.65
N THR A 5 -28.52 43.22 -24.16
CA THR A 5 -28.14 41.78 -24.14
C THR A 5 -28.64 41.16 -22.81
N PRO A 6 -28.50 39.83 -22.53
CA PRO A 6 -28.23 38.65 -23.37
C PRO A 6 -29.15 37.44 -23.04
N ALA A 7 -29.08 36.33 -23.80
CA ALA A 7 -29.54 35.03 -23.32
C ALA A 7 -28.82 33.84 -24.02
N THR A 8 -27.98 33.16 -23.23
CA THR A 8 -27.78 31.69 -23.13
C THR A 8 -27.54 30.80 -24.36
N SER A 9 -26.25 30.43 -24.55
CA SER A 9 -25.64 29.08 -24.45
C SER A 9 -26.57 27.85 -24.53
N PRO A 10 -26.19 26.67 -25.07
CA PRO A 10 -24.85 26.07 -25.19
C PRO A 10 -24.62 25.47 -26.60
N TRP A 11 -23.41 25.06 -27.00
CA TRP A 11 -22.99 23.66 -27.12
C TRP A 11 -21.60 23.73 -27.75
N LEU A 12 -20.59 23.13 -27.13
CA LEU A 12 -19.37 22.63 -27.78
C LEU A 12 -18.44 22.07 -26.69
N PRO A 13 -18.50 20.77 -26.38
CA PRO A 13 -17.44 20.12 -25.65
C PRO A 13 -16.71 19.16 -26.58
N LEU A 14 -15.61 19.61 -27.20
CA LEU A 14 -14.55 18.78 -27.76
C LEU A 14 -13.49 19.76 -28.26
N VAL A 15 -12.25 19.82 -27.76
CA VAL A 15 -11.18 18.87 -28.06
C VAL A 15 -9.97 19.28 -27.20
N LEU A 16 -9.48 18.32 -26.42
CA LEU A 16 -8.07 17.95 -26.20
C LEU A 16 -6.99 19.06 -26.12
N VAL A 17 -6.29 19.17 -24.99
CA VAL A 17 -4.98 18.53 -24.68
C VAL A 17 -3.79 19.46 -24.91
N LEU A 18 -2.94 19.60 -23.88
CA LEU A 18 -1.46 19.45 -23.86
C LEU A 18 -0.78 20.45 -22.89
N ALA A 19 0.26 19.97 -22.20
CA ALA A 19 1.18 20.62 -21.26
C ALA A 19 0.69 20.66 -19.78
N ALA A 20 1.40 20.13 -18.79
CA ALA A 20 2.84 20.10 -18.64
C ALA A 20 3.35 18.88 -17.84
N LEU A 21 4.45 18.32 -18.33
CA LEU A 21 5.38 17.43 -17.64
C LEU A 21 6.07 18.15 -16.47
N ALA A 22 6.08 17.52 -15.29
CA ALA A 22 7.22 17.53 -14.34
C ALA A 22 7.02 16.50 -13.21
N ALA A 23 7.78 15.40 -13.29
CA ALA A 23 8.34 14.50 -12.25
C ALA A 23 7.91 14.62 -10.76
N PRO A 24 7.83 13.50 -9.99
CA PRO A 24 8.86 12.45 -10.02
C PRO A 24 8.36 11.01 -10.22
N LEU A 25 9.12 10.32 -11.08
CA LEU A 25 9.41 8.89 -11.00
C LEU A 25 10.03 8.60 -9.63
N LEU A 26 9.36 7.84 -8.77
CA LEU A 26 9.88 7.06 -7.62
C LEU A 26 8.69 6.55 -6.78
N ARG A 27 7.91 5.61 -7.33
CA ARG A 27 6.95 4.80 -6.55
C ARG A 27 6.89 3.34 -7.02
N ALA A 28 7.93 2.84 -7.69
CA ALA A 28 7.90 1.51 -8.28
C ALA A 28 8.31 0.38 -7.32
N ASP A 29 9.09 0.66 -6.27
CA ASP A 29 9.60 -0.42 -5.40
C ASP A 29 8.52 -1.03 -4.50
N HIS A 30 7.53 -0.24 -4.08
CA HIS A 30 6.40 -0.74 -3.29
C HIS A 30 5.44 -1.62 -4.10
N THR A 31 5.32 -1.39 -5.41
CA THR A 31 4.36 -2.10 -6.25
C THR A 31 4.82 -3.51 -6.59
N LEU A 32 6.13 -3.72 -6.79
CA LEU A 32 6.68 -5.05 -7.09
C LEU A 32 6.69 -5.99 -5.88
N ALA A 33 6.95 -5.47 -4.67
CA ALA A 33 6.77 -6.26 -3.45
C ALA A 33 5.31 -6.70 -3.31
N GLN A 34 4.37 -5.77 -3.47
CA GLN A 34 2.95 -6.07 -3.38
C GLN A 34 2.44 -6.98 -4.52
N ALA A 35 3.12 -7.03 -5.67
CA ALA A 35 2.80 -7.98 -6.74
C ALA A 35 3.15 -9.43 -6.39
N ASN A 36 4.10 -9.65 -5.47
CA ASN A 36 4.55 -10.97 -5.05
C ASN A 36 3.89 -11.46 -3.75
N PHE A 37 3.25 -10.56 -3.01
CA PHE A 37 2.62 -10.88 -1.74
C PHE A 37 1.19 -10.36 -1.67
N ARG A 38 0.27 -11.25 -1.32
CA ARG A 38 -1.08 -10.85 -0.91
C ARG A 38 -1.09 -10.67 0.60
N VAL A 39 -1.50 -9.49 1.05
CA VAL A 39 -1.61 -9.17 2.48
C VAL A 39 -3.08 -8.94 2.83
N THR A 40 -3.59 -9.70 3.79
CA THR A 40 -4.89 -9.47 4.41
C THR A 40 -4.66 -9.09 5.88
N TRP A 41 -5.48 -8.19 6.40
CA TRP A 41 -5.34 -7.72 7.77
C TRP A 41 -6.66 -7.18 8.31
N SER A 42 -6.78 -7.16 9.63
CA SER A 42 -7.87 -6.56 10.36
C SER A 42 -7.33 -5.88 11.64
N VAL A 43 -8.11 -4.95 12.19
CA VAL A 43 -7.82 -4.41 13.52
C VAL A 43 -8.29 -5.43 14.55
N GLU A 44 -7.35 -5.98 15.31
CA GLU A 44 -7.66 -6.92 16.38
C GLU A 44 -8.01 -6.17 17.67
N LYS A 45 -7.23 -5.12 17.99
CA LYS A 45 -7.41 -4.36 19.22
C LYS A 45 -7.02 -2.91 19.06
N THR A 46 -7.87 -2.01 19.55
CA THR A 46 -7.57 -0.58 19.65
C THR A 46 -7.32 -0.21 21.10
N GLY A 47 -6.06 0.04 21.44
CA GLY A 47 -5.65 0.54 22.74
C GLY A 47 -5.51 2.06 22.79
N PRO A 48 -5.25 2.64 23.97
CA PRO A 48 -5.11 4.08 24.14
C PRO A 48 -3.85 4.66 23.48
N THR A 49 -2.79 3.86 23.34
CA THR A 49 -1.49 4.29 22.79
C THR A 49 -1.15 3.65 21.44
N HIS A 50 -1.72 2.48 21.15
CA HIS A 50 -1.46 1.73 19.94
C HIS A 50 -2.69 0.94 19.49
N VAL A 51 -2.73 0.66 18.19
CA VAL A 51 -3.67 -0.25 17.54
C VAL A 51 -2.88 -1.48 17.12
N GLU A 52 -3.42 -2.64 17.44
CA GLU A 52 -2.90 -3.95 17.05
C GLU A 52 -3.64 -4.43 15.79
N LEU A 53 -2.85 -4.68 14.75
CA LEU A 53 -3.29 -5.18 13.46
C LEU A 53 -2.78 -6.61 13.32
N ALA A 54 -3.71 -7.55 13.16
CA ALA A 54 -3.37 -8.94 12.85
C ALA A 54 -3.68 -9.22 11.40
N GLY A 55 -2.90 -10.11 10.79
CA GLY A 55 -3.09 -10.42 9.39
C GLY A 55 -2.28 -11.60 8.90
N VAL A 56 -2.43 -11.86 7.60
CA VAL A 56 -1.77 -12.96 6.90
C VAL A 56 -1.06 -12.39 5.68
N VAL A 57 0.20 -12.78 5.51
CA VAL A 57 0.96 -12.56 4.28
C VAL A 57 1.02 -13.88 3.52
N VAL A 58 0.55 -13.89 2.28
CA VAL A 58 0.65 -15.01 1.35
C VAL A 58 1.74 -14.70 0.33
N ASN A 59 2.73 -15.58 0.20
CA ASN A 59 3.75 -15.51 -0.84
C ASN A 59 3.19 -16.07 -2.16
N GLU A 60 2.86 -15.17 -3.10
CA GLU A 60 2.35 -15.50 -4.43
C GLU A 60 3.46 -15.57 -5.50
N SER A 61 4.72 -15.41 -5.10
CA SER A 61 5.84 -15.61 -6.02
C SER A 61 6.11 -17.10 -6.27
N SER A 62 7.00 -17.40 -7.22
CA SER A 62 7.51 -18.75 -7.47
C SER A 62 8.69 -19.14 -6.58
N GLN A 63 9.17 -18.24 -5.72
CA GLN A 63 10.37 -18.41 -4.90
C GLN A 63 10.04 -18.32 -3.41
N ASP A 64 10.91 -18.86 -2.57
CA ASP A 64 10.80 -18.68 -1.13
C ASP A 64 11.14 -17.24 -0.75
N ALA A 65 10.37 -16.64 0.15
CA ALA A 65 10.64 -15.32 0.69
C ALA A 65 11.33 -15.46 2.04
N LEU A 66 12.41 -14.74 2.26
CA LEU A 66 13.25 -14.77 3.44
C LEU A 66 13.24 -13.41 4.15
N ASP A 67 13.40 -13.44 5.46
CA ASP A 67 13.48 -12.26 6.33
C ASP A 67 12.34 -11.26 6.05
N VAL A 68 11.10 -11.75 6.14
CA VAL A 68 9.92 -10.99 5.71
C VAL A 68 9.43 -10.05 6.81
N TYR A 69 9.34 -8.76 6.48
CA TYR A 69 8.79 -7.71 7.34
C TYR A 69 7.61 -7.02 6.67
N VAL A 70 6.64 -6.62 7.48
CA VAL A 70 5.52 -5.76 7.08
C VAL A 70 5.61 -4.41 7.75
N THR A 71 5.20 -3.38 7.02
CA THR A 71 4.95 -2.06 7.56
C THR A 71 3.45 -1.80 7.56
N ALA A 72 2.93 -1.52 8.75
CA ALA A 72 1.57 -1.05 8.95
C ALA A 72 1.59 0.47 9.17
N ALA A 73 0.84 1.22 8.38
CA ALA A 73 0.78 2.67 8.41
C ALA A 73 -0.63 3.14 8.78
N ALA A 74 -0.74 4.01 9.76
CA ALA A 74 -1.94 4.79 10.03
C ALA A 74 -1.99 5.97 9.05
N VAL A 75 -3.11 6.14 8.35
CA VAL A 75 -3.30 7.21 7.37
C VAL A 75 -4.52 8.07 7.69
N ASP A 76 -4.45 9.35 7.32
CA ASP A 76 -5.60 10.26 7.34
C ASP A 76 -6.47 10.13 6.08
N ALA A 77 -7.53 10.94 6.00
CA ALA A 77 -8.48 10.94 4.89
C ALA A 77 -7.85 11.29 3.54
N SER A 78 -6.72 11.99 3.53
CA SER A 78 -5.96 12.32 2.32
C SER A 78 -4.99 11.21 1.90
N GLY A 79 -4.84 10.16 2.72
CA GLY A 79 -3.85 9.10 2.56
C GLY A 79 -2.46 9.48 3.07
N LYS A 80 -2.32 10.61 3.78
CA LYS A 80 -1.05 10.98 4.42
C LYS A 80 -0.82 10.06 5.60
N ILE A 81 0.41 9.56 5.71
CA ILE A 81 0.81 8.68 6.79
C ILE A 81 1.06 9.52 8.05
N LEU A 82 0.35 9.18 9.12
CA LEU A 82 0.45 9.82 10.43
C LEU A 82 1.38 9.06 11.37
N ALA A 83 1.40 7.74 11.27
CA ALA A 83 2.29 6.87 12.05
C ALA A 83 2.55 5.55 11.32
N ARG A 84 3.62 4.85 11.70
CA ARG A 84 3.98 3.54 11.16
C ARG A 84 4.46 2.61 12.27
N GLY A 85 4.15 1.33 12.11
CA GLY A 85 4.74 0.22 12.83
C GLY A 85 5.38 -0.76 11.85
N ILE A 86 6.44 -1.43 12.27
CA ILE A 86 7.09 -2.50 11.50
C ILE A 86 6.98 -3.78 12.33
N ALA A 87 6.58 -4.87 11.70
CA ALA A 87 6.50 -6.18 12.32
C ALA A 87 7.26 -7.20 11.49
N PHE A 88 7.95 -8.09 12.20
CA PHE A 88 8.50 -9.30 11.60
C PHE A 88 7.36 -10.29 11.36
N VAL A 89 7.36 -10.90 10.18
CA VAL A 89 6.37 -11.92 9.80
C VAL A 89 6.96 -13.31 10.03
N ALA A 90 8.04 -13.62 9.31
CA ALA A 90 8.68 -14.93 9.36
C ALA A 90 10.10 -14.88 8.79
N PRO A 91 11.00 -15.77 9.26
CA PRO A 91 12.34 -15.89 8.68
C PRO A 91 12.27 -16.46 7.27
N GLN A 92 11.25 -17.26 6.97
CA GLN A 92 10.96 -17.78 5.64
C GLN A 92 9.44 -17.96 5.46
N ILE A 93 8.92 -17.55 4.31
CA ILE A 93 7.59 -17.90 3.79
C ILE A 93 7.81 -18.67 2.49
N PRO A 94 7.63 -20.00 2.47
CA PRO A 94 7.82 -20.79 1.25
C PRO A 94 6.91 -20.34 0.11
N THR A 95 7.29 -20.69 -1.11
CA THR A 95 6.48 -20.44 -2.32
C THR A 95 5.04 -20.92 -2.14
N ARG A 96 4.06 -20.08 -2.49
CA ARG A 96 2.61 -20.36 -2.37
C ARG A 96 2.12 -20.67 -0.95
N ARG A 97 2.89 -20.33 0.09
CA ARG A 97 2.49 -20.47 1.49
C ARG A 97 2.23 -19.12 2.15
N SER A 98 1.69 -19.17 3.35
CA SER A 98 1.32 -18.00 4.13
C SER A 98 1.93 -18.02 5.52
N ALA A 99 2.09 -16.83 6.10
CA ALA A 99 2.49 -16.63 7.49
C ALA A 99 1.65 -15.52 8.12
N GLU A 100 1.35 -15.67 9.41
CA GLU A 100 0.62 -14.67 10.18
C GLU A 100 1.56 -13.60 10.72
N PHE A 101 1.02 -12.42 11.00
CA PHE A 101 1.74 -11.35 11.69
C PHE A 101 0.82 -10.60 12.64
N SER A 102 1.44 -9.98 13.66
CA SER A 102 0.82 -8.94 14.48
C SER A 102 1.70 -7.70 14.44
N ALA A 103 1.12 -6.56 14.06
CA ALA A 103 1.78 -5.27 13.96
C ALA A 103 1.13 -4.24 14.87
N ARG A 104 1.97 -3.51 15.61
CA ARG A 104 1.53 -2.41 16.47
C ARG A 104 1.79 -1.07 15.79
N VAL A 105 0.73 -0.28 15.65
CA VAL A 105 0.80 1.07 15.08
C VAL A 105 0.39 2.07 16.16
N PRO A 106 1.12 3.18 16.35
CA PRO A 106 0.71 4.22 17.28
C PRO A 106 -0.73 4.71 17.00
N ASN A 107 -1.54 4.84 18.06
CA ASN A 107 -2.90 5.35 17.95
C ASN A 107 -2.85 6.88 17.89
N VAL A 108 -2.85 7.43 16.67
CA VAL A 108 -2.76 8.87 16.41
C VAL A 108 -4.12 9.43 16.02
N ARG A 109 -4.50 10.56 16.63
CA ARG A 109 -5.73 11.27 16.28
C ARG A 109 -5.71 11.68 14.79
N GLY A 110 -6.87 11.56 14.14
CA GLY A 110 -7.01 11.84 12.71
C GLY A 110 -6.71 10.65 11.80
N THR A 111 -6.38 9.48 12.37
CA THR A 111 -6.30 8.23 11.60
C THR A 111 -7.71 7.84 11.12
N THR A 112 -7.87 7.67 9.82
CA THR A 112 -9.13 7.23 9.20
C THR A 112 -9.04 5.83 8.61
N ALA A 113 -7.83 5.36 8.31
CA ALA A 113 -7.60 4.01 7.81
C ALA A 113 -6.19 3.52 8.18
N PHE A 114 -5.98 2.20 8.01
CA PHE A 114 -4.65 1.59 8.06
C PHE A 114 -4.28 1.04 6.69
N ARG A 115 -2.99 0.99 6.40
CA ARG A 115 -2.44 0.34 5.21
C ARG A 115 -1.29 -0.55 5.62
N VAL A 116 -1.35 -1.82 5.23
CA VAL A 116 -0.28 -2.79 5.49
C VAL A 116 0.36 -3.21 4.18
N SER A 117 1.68 -3.26 4.14
CA SER A 117 2.47 -3.71 2.99
C SER A 117 3.72 -4.43 3.44
N VAL A 118 4.16 -5.44 2.69
CA VAL A 118 5.50 -6.01 2.84
C VAL A 118 6.53 -4.93 2.52
N SER A 119 7.46 -4.69 3.45
CA SER A 119 8.42 -3.58 3.36
C SER A 119 9.86 -4.04 3.15
N ASN A 120 10.22 -5.21 3.65
CA ASN A 120 11.53 -5.80 3.42
C ASN A 120 11.40 -7.32 3.33
N PHE A 121 12.11 -7.91 2.38
CA PHE A 121 12.25 -9.35 2.20
C PHE A 121 13.38 -9.62 1.20
N ARG A 122 13.82 -10.87 1.14
CA ARG A 122 14.75 -11.36 0.12
C ARG A 122 14.15 -12.60 -0.52
N PHE A 123 14.32 -12.80 -1.82
CA PHE A 123 14.02 -14.12 -2.39
C PHE A 123 15.17 -15.06 -2.09
N GLY A 124 14.84 -16.26 -1.62
CA GLY A 124 15.77 -17.37 -1.60
C GLY A 124 16.21 -17.66 -3.03
N LEU A 125 17.49 -18.03 -3.19
CA LEU A 125 17.97 -18.54 -4.47
C LEU A 125 17.15 -19.79 -4.77
N GLY A 126 16.29 -19.72 -5.80
CA GLY A 126 15.49 -20.84 -6.24
C GLY A 126 16.38 -22.07 -6.35
N ARG A 127 15.90 -23.21 -5.86
CA ARG A 127 16.56 -24.48 -6.10
C ARG A 127 16.55 -24.70 -7.62
N GLY A 128 17.61 -24.27 -8.29
CA GLY A 128 17.92 -24.67 -9.64
C GLY A 128 18.37 -26.13 -9.59
N GLU A 129 17.41 -27.05 -9.43
CA GLU A 129 17.62 -28.41 -9.92
C GLU A 129 17.57 -28.32 -11.45
N SER A 130 18.75 -28.11 -12.03
CA SER A 130 19.03 -28.45 -13.43
C SER A 130 18.99 -29.99 -13.56
N PRO A 131 18.42 -30.53 -14.66
CA PRO A 131 18.15 -31.97 -14.84
C PRO A 131 19.38 -32.87 -14.82
#